data_AF-A0A9P8BPZ5-F1
#
_entry.id   AF-A0A9P8BPZ5-F1
#
_cell.length_a   1.000
_cell.length_b   1.000
_cell.length_c   1.000
_cell.angle_alpha   90.00
_cell.angle_beta   90.00
_cell.angle_gamma   90.00
#
_symmetry.space_group_name_H-M   'P 1'
#
loop_
_entity.id
_entity.type
_entity.pdbx_description
1 polymer ?
#
loop_
_entity_poly.entity_id
_entity_poly.type
_entity_poly.pdbx_seq_one_letter_code
_entity_poly.pdbx_strand_id
1 'polypeptide(L)'
;MGRQPPQPVPSAPPDYLFETVLPHVCCITLNETDKIRLLGVPPPLVDPIRNAITSSWGQIQSEQTYFGAHEFKLLGTPWRGQGTDSVTSRTLIVSVLRTMAVNGWNMLQAADVSKKEHGKDALFFETIDPSLGQVMPDEVDMFALSFNSSDKLRIIGNVPVSIVTAVKQAVQTQWPSG
;
A
#
# COMPACT_ATOMS: atom_id res chain seq x y z
N MET A 1 -40.61 56.02 20.18
CA MET A 1 -39.70 54.88 20.42
C MET A 1 -40.08 53.76 19.48
N GLY A 2 -39.41 53.63 18.33
CA GLY A 2 -39.66 52.54 17.39
C GLY A 2 -39.01 51.26 17.90
N ARG A 3 -39.78 50.17 18.04
CA ARG A 3 -39.23 48.85 18.39
C ARG A 3 -38.39 48.33 17.22
N GLN A 4 -37.13 48.03 17.48
CA GLN A 4 -36.24 47.40 16.51
C GLN A 4 -36.75 45.98 16.22
N PRO A 5 -36.84 45.55 14.94
CA PRO A 5 -37.26 44.21 14.61
C PRO A 5 -36.25 43.18 15.15
N PRO A 6 -36.71 41.98 15.54
CA PRO A 6 -35.84 40.93 16.05
C PRO A 6 -34.80 40.57 15.00
N GLN A 7 -33.53 40.58 15.41
CA GLN A 7 -32.43 40.06 14.60
C GLN A 7 -32.70 38.59 14.31
N PRO A 8 -32.54 38.12 13.06
CA PRO A 8 -32.66 36.69 12.76
C PRO A 8 -31.62 35.93 13.59
N VAL A 9 -32.08 34.91 14.29
CA VAL A 9 -31.21 33.95 14.96
C VAL A 9 -30.25 33.40 13.91
N PRO A 10 -28.93 33.36 14.15
CA PRO A 10 -28.01 32.73 13.21
C PRO A 10 -28.54 31.32 12.89
N SER A 11 -28.82 31.05 11.62
CA SER A 11 -29.21 29.71 11.18
C SER A 11 -28.13 28.75 11.66
N ALA A 12 -28.54 27.66 12.30
CA ALA A 12 -27.62 26.55 12.57
C ALA A 12 -26.86 26.25 11.28
N PRO A 13 -25.53 26.01 11.36
CA PRO A 13 -24.76 25.67 10.17
C PRO A 13 -25.46 24.53 9.45
N PRO A 14 -25.54 24.59 8.11
CA PRO A 14 -26.22 23.55 7.36
C PRO A 14 -25.63 22.17 7.63
N ASP A 15 -26.51 21.20 7.70
CA ASP A 15 -26.27 19.78 7.94
C ASP A 15 -25.16 19.15 7.06
N TYR A 16 -24.74 19.74 5.95
CA TYR A 16 -23.58 19.26 5.20
C TYR A 16 -22.21 19.54 5.87
N LEU A 17 -22.19 20.15 7.05
CA LEU A 17 -21.03 20.10 7.94
C LEU A 17 -21.02 18.86 8.86
N PHE A 18 -21.94 17.89 8.66
CA PHE A 18 -21.86 16.59 9.32
C PHE A 18 -20.54 15.90 8.97
N GLU A 19 -19.67 15.87 9.98
CA GLU A 19 -18.53 14.96 10.16
C GLU A 19 -17.87 14.50 8.87
N THR A 20 -16.97 15.32 8.33
CA THR A 20 -15.89 14.77 7.52
C THR A 20 -15.21 13.70 8.36
N VAL A 21 -15.45 12.43 8.06
CA VAL A 21 -14.69 11.32 8.62
C VAL A 21 -13.25 11.59 8.20
N LEU A 22 -12.45 12.11 9.12
CA LEU A 22 -11.06 12.43 8.80
C LEU A 22 -10.37 11.13 8.40
N PRO A 23 -9.62 11.12 7.28
CA PRO A 23 -8.94 9.92 6.85
C PRO A 23 -7.98 9.47 7.94
N HIS A 24 -8.08 8.20 8.35
CA HIS A 24 -7.07 7.61 9.21
C HIS A 24 -5.87 7.23 8.37
N VAL A 25 -4.67 7.50 8.89
CA VAL A 25 -3.41 7.17 8.22
C VAL A 25 -2.70 6.06 8.97
N CYS A 26 -2.18 5.08 8.23
CA CYS A 26 -1.27 4.07 8.77
C CYS A 26 -0.04 3.92 7.87
N CYS A 27 0.97 3.23 8.38
CA CYS A 27 2.21 2.99 7.66
C CYS A 27 2.67 1.53 7.78
N ILE A 28 3.15 0.98 6.67
CA ILE A 28 3.86 -0.31 6.64
C ILE A 28 5.30 -0.03 6.25
N THR A 29 6.25 -0.48 7.08
CA THR A 29 7.68 -0.25 6.84
C THR A 29 8.40 -1.57 6.61
N LEU A 30 9.28 -1.58 5.62
CA LEU A 30 10.22 -2.68 5.41
C LEU A 30 11.45 -2.39 6.28
N ASN A 31 11.94 -3.37 7.05
CA ASN A 31 13.01 -3.15 8.05
C ASN A 31 14.14 -4.19 7.90
N GLU A 32 15.37 -3.81 8.26
CA GLU A 32 16.59 -4.66 8.29
C GLU A 32 16.91 -5.44 7.01
N THR A 33 16.68 -6.75 6.92
CA THR A 33 16.77 -7.54 5.68
C THR A 33 15.53 -8.37 5.42
N ASP A 34 14.67 -8.51 6.43
CA ASP A 34 13.61 -9.52 6.48
C ASP A 34 12.41 -9.14 7.36
N LYS A 35 12.26 -7.87 7.77
CA LYS A 35 11.17 -7.47 8.67
C LYS A 35 10.12 -6.62 7.97
N ILE A 36 8.85 -6.79 8.35
CA ILE A 36 7.72 -5.91 8.02
C ILE A 36 7.15 -5.40 9.34
N ARG A 37 6.97 -4.09 9.48
CA ARG A 37 6.39 -3.50 10.68
C ARG A 37 5.17 -2.67 10.34
N LEU A 38 4.08 -2.91 11.09
CA LEU A 38 2.78 -2.29 10.94
C LEU A 38 2.62 -1.16 11.98
N LEU A 39 2.62 0.08 11.53
CA LEU A 39 2.52 1.30 12.34
C LEU A 39 1.13 1.91 12.19
N GLY A 40 0.32 1.89 13.26
CA GLY A 40 -1.05 2.43 13.22
C GLY A 40 -2.02 1.64 12.34
N VAL A 41 -1.63 0.44 11.88
CA VAL A 41 -2.53 -0.45 11.14
C VAL A 41 -3.58 -1.01 12.10
N PRO A 42 -4.88 -0.99 11.74
CA PRO A 42 -5.94 -1.52 12.59
C PRO A 42 -5.72 -3.00 12.93
N PRO A 43 -5.98 -3.44 14.17
CA PRO A 43 -5.82 -4.85 14.57
C PRO A 43 -6.51 -5.87 13.65
N PRO A 44 -7.73 -5.61 13.11
CA PRO A 44 -8.38 -6.54 12.18
C PRO A 44 -7.61 -6.80 10.88
N LEU A 45 -6.66 -5.94 10.49
CA LEU A 45 -5.85 -6.12 9.28
C LEU A 45 -4.56 -6.91 9.49
N VAL A 46 -4.19 -7.18 10.73
CA VAL A 46 -2.98 -7.95 11.03
C VAL A 46 -3.09 -9.37 10.45
N ASP A 47 -4.23 -10.02 10.59
CA ASP A 47 -4.45 -11.39 10.08
C ASP A 47 -4.52 -11.46 8.55
N PRO A 48 -5.27 -10.59 7.84
CA PRO A 48 -5.20 -10.48 6.39
C PRO A 48 -3.77 -10.25 5.87
N ILE A 49 -3.02 -9.34 6.49
CA ILE A 49 -1.64 -9.05 6.09
C ILE A 49 -0.74 -10.27 6.35
N ARG A 50 -0.91 -10.98 7.48
CA ARG A 50 -0.19 -12.22 7.76
C ARG A 50 -0.44 -13.25 6.65
N ASN A 51 -1.69 -13.45 6.26
CA ASN A 51 -2.05 -14.40 5.20
C ASN A 51 -1.46 -13.99 3.85
N ALA A 52 -1.44 -12.69 3.54
CA ALA A 52 -0.79 -12.17 2.34
C ALA A 52 0.72 -12.44 2.35
N ILE A 53 1.39 -12.24 3.48
CA ILE A 53 2.80 -12.57 3.67
C ILE A 53 3.03 -14.07 3.46
N THR A 54 2.24 -14.90 4.12
CA THR A 54 2.45 -16.35 4.09
C THR A 54 2.20 -16.96 2.71
N SER A 55 1.20 -16.49 1.99
CA SER A 55 0.89 -16.97 0.64
C SER A 55 1.88 -16.53 -0.43
N SER A 56 2.51 -15.36 -0.28
CA SER A 56 3.38 -14.78 -1.30
C SER A 56 4.87 -15.02 -1.05
N TRP A 57 5.30 -15.06 0.21
CA TRP A 57 6.69 -15.27 0.61
C TRP A 57 6.94 -16.66 1.21
N GLY A 58 5.96 -17.22 1.90
CA GLY A 58 6.08 -18.47 2.63
C GLY A 58 6.14 -18.27 4.13
N GLN A 59 7.27 -18.56 4.78
CA GLN A 59 7.29 -18.68 6.23
C GLN A 59 7.58 -17.35 6.95
N ILE A 60 6.78 -17.06 7.98
CA ILE A 60 7.07 -16.07 9.02
C ILE A 60 7.90 -16.77 10.10
N GLN A 61 9.10 -16.26 10.36
CA GLN A 61 10.02 -16.80 11.35
C GLN A 61 9.59 -16.48 12.78
N SER A 62 9.11 -15.25 13.02
CA SER A 62 8.60 -14.83 14.32
C SER A 62 7.73 -13.58 14.20
N GLU A 63 6.89 -13.35 15.20
CA GLU A 63 6.11 -12.13 15.35
C GLU A 63 6.36 -11.53 16.73
N GLN A 64 6.36 -10.20 16.80
CA GLN A 64 6.54 -9.48 18.07
C GLN A 64 5.85 -8.13 18.05
N THR A 65 5.64 -7.57 19.24
CA THR A 65 5.32 -6.15 19.39
C THR A 65 6.61 -5.36 19.59
N TYR A 66 6.89 -4.41 18.69
CA TYR A 66 8.07 -3.56 18.72
C TYR A 66 7.65 -2.09 18.84
N PHE A 67 7.88 -1.49 20.02
CA PHE A 67 7.44 -0.11 20.35
C PHE A 67 5.97 0.17 20.00
N GLY A 68 5.08 -0.78 20.33
CA GLY A 68 3.64 -0.65 20.07
C GLY A 68 3.20 -0.99 18.63
N ALA A 69 4.14 -1.35 17.75
CA ALA A 69 3.87 -1.78 16.39
C ALA A 69 3.91 -3.31 16.27
N HIS A 70 3.05 -3.89 15.45
CA HIS A 70 3.15 -5.33 15.12
C HIS A 70 4.27 -5.55 14.11
N GLU A 71 5.20 -6.45 14.40
CA GLU A 71 6.35 -6.74 13.54
C GLU A 71 6.40 -8.22 13.17
N PHE A 72 6.46 -8.48 11.85
CA PHE A 72 6.74 -9.78 11.28
C PHE A 72 8.22 -9.87 10.92
N LYS A 73 8.90 -10.93 11.38
CA LYS A 73 10.20 -11.35 10.87
C LYS A 73 9.98 -12.50 9.89
N LEU A 74 10.40 -12.32 8.65
CA LEU A 74 10.25 -13.29 7.58
C LEU A 74 11.45 -14.23 7.56
N LEU A 75 11.24 -15.50 7.20
CA LEU A 75 12.36 -16.42 6.98
C LEU A 75 13.09 -16.01 5.69
N GLY A 76 14.42 -15.83 5.74
CA GLY A 76 15.23 -15.45 4.58
C GLY A 76 15.52 -13.94 4.54
N THR A 77 15.74 -13.36 3.35
CA THR A 77 16.11 -11.94 3.20
C THR A 77 15.41 -11.25 2.01
N PRO A 78 14.07 -11.11 2.03
CA PRO A 78 13.30 -10.57 0.90
C PRO A 78 13.76 -9.18 0.45
N TRP A 79 14.29 -8.39 1.39
CA TRP A 79 14.66 -6.99 1.13
C TRP A 79 16.07 -6.82 0.58
N ARG A 80 16.84 -7.90 0.40
CA ARG A 80 18.09 -7.83 -0.37
C ARG A 80 17.82 -7.75 -1.87
N GLY A 81 16.65 -8.23 -2.33
CA GLY A 81 16.20 -8.10 -3.72
C GLY A 81 17.08 -8.78 -4.77
N GLN A 82 17.91 -9.75 -4.38
CA GLN A 82 18.86 -10.43 -5.26
C GLN A 82 18.37 -11.82 -5.69
N GLY A 83 18.79 -12.24 -6.88
CA GLY A 83 18.59 -13.61 -7.36
C GLY A 83 17.13 -14.03 -7.52
N THR A 84 16.84 -15.27 -7.15
CA THR A 84 15.50 -15.89 -7.25
C THR A 84 14.45 -15.19 -6.39
N ASP A 85 14.88 -14.60 -5.28
CA ASP A 85 13.99 -13.96 -4.31
C ASP A 85 13.41 -12.65 -4.86
N SER A 86 14.05 -12.06 -5.88
CA SER A 86 13.65 -10.77 -6.47
C SER A 86 12.20 -10.75 -6.97
N VAL A 87 11.70 -11.87 -7.52
CA VAL A 87 10.31 -12.00 -7.98
C VAL A 87 9.38 -12.17 -6.79
N THR A 88 9.70 -13.08 -5.88
CA THR A 88 8.89 -13.39 -4.68
C THR A 88 8.74 -12.16 -3.78
N SER A 89 9.80 -11.37 -3.58
CA SER A 89 9.74 -10.12 -2.81
C SER A 89 8.80 -9.08 -3.44
N ARG A 90 8.78 -8.98 -4.78
CA ARG A 90 7.87 -8.05 -5.48
C ARG A 90 6.43 -8.54 -5.41
N THR A 91 6.22 -9.85 -5.57
CA THR A 91 4.91 -10.49 -5.36
C THR A 91 4.40 -10.26 -3.94
N LEU A 92 5.27 -10.33 -2.93
CA LEU A 92 4.96 -10.04 -1.54
C LEU A 92 4.45 -8.62 -1.35
N ILE A 93 5.16 -7.62 -1.88
CA ILE A 93 4.70 -6.23 -1.79
C ILE A 93 3.36 -6.04 -2.50
N VAL A 94 3.19 -6.56 -3.72
CA VAL A 94 1.90 -6.50 -4.43
C VAL A 94 0.77 -7.16 -3.62
N SER A 95 1.05 -8.29 -2.97
CA SER A 95 0.06 -8.98 -2.14
C SER A 95 -0.36 -8.15 -0.92
N VAL A 96 0.58 -7.49 -0.25
CA VAL A 96 0.29 -6.59 0.87
C VAL A 96 -0.51 -5.37 0.39
N LEU A 97 -0.11 -4.75 -0.72
CA LEU A 97 -0.82 -3.60 -1.29
C LEU A 97 -2.26 -3.96 -1.68
N ARG A 98 -2.47 -5.10 -2.34
CA ARG A 98 -3.80 -5.60 -2.68
C ARG A 98 -4.64 -5.84 -1.43
N THR A 99 -4.02 -6.42 -0.39
CA THR A 99 -4.70 -6.67 0.90
C THR A 99 -5.17 -5.37 1.54
N MET A 100 -4.34 -4.32 1.52
CA MET A 100 -4.73 -3.00 2.02
C MET A 100 -5.90 -2.42 1.21
N ALA A 101 -5.81 -2.44 -0.12
CA ALA A 101 -6.83 -1.91 -1.02
C ALA A 101 -8.20 -2.57 -0.84
N VAL A 102 -8.26 -3.91 -0.79
CA VAL A 102 -9.50 -4.67 -0.55
C VAL A 102 -10.13 -4.37 0.81
N ASN A 103 -9.32 -3.93 1.77
CA ASN A 103 -9.79 -3.56 3.10
C ASN A 103 -10.07 -2.05 3.25
N GLY A 104 -10.21 -1.32 2.15
CA GLY A 104 -10.57 0.10 2.16
C GLY A 104 -9.41 1.04 2.48
N TRP A 105 -8.16 0.62 2.21
CA TRP A 105 -6.98 1.46 2.41
C TRP A 105 -6.32 1.79 1.07
N ASN A 106 -6.26 3.08 0.75
CA ASN A 106 -5.57 3.56 -0.44
C ASN A 106 -4.09 3.84 -0.12
N MET A 107 -3.20 3.53 -1.05
CA MET A 107 -1.78 3.86 -0.91
C MET A 107 -1.55 5.33 -1.26
N LEU A 108 -1.06 6.11 -0.29
CA LEU A 108 -0.73 7.52 -0.46
C LEU A 108 0.62 7.70 -1.15
N GLN A 109 1.66 7.08 -0.58
CA GLN A 109 3.03 7.30 -1.00
C GLN A 109 3.95 6.17 -0.52
N ALA A 110 5.00 5.89 -1.31
CA ALA A 110 6.20 5.21 -0.84
C ALA A 110 7.31 6.25 -0.60
N ALA A 111 7.98 6.19 0.55
CA ALA A 111 9.09 7.07 0.87
C ALA A 111 10.24 6.30 1.52
N ASP A 112 11.47 6.52 1.05
CA ASP A 112 12.66 6.11 1.78
C ASP A 112 12.96 7.16 2.86
N VAL A 113 12.57 6.84 4.09
CA VAL A 113 12.71 7.74 5.24
C VAL A 113 13.95 7.42 6.08
N SER A 114 14.80 6.50 5.63
CA SER A 114 15.91 5.98 6.41
C SER A 114 17.26 6.55 5.93
N LYS A 115 18.04 7.12 6.87
CA LYS A 115 19.44 7.52 6.61
C LYS A 115 20.46 6.37 6.64
N LYS A 116 20.01 5.12 6.78
CA LYS A 116 20.90 3.94 6.78
C LYS A 116 21.24 3.55 5.34
N GLU A 117 22.41 2.95 5.15
CA GLU A 117 22.96 2.56 3.83
C GLU A 117 22.07 1.56 3.04
N HIS A 118 21.02 1.05 3.67
CA HIS A 118 19.97 0.24 3.05
C HIS A 118 18.60 0.77 3.48
N GLY A 119 18.39 2.07 3.28
CA GLY A 119 17.11 2.72 3.50
C GLY A 119 15.99 1.96 2.80
N LYS A 120 14.88 1.83 3.51
CA LYS A 120 13.78 0.98 3.11
C LYS A 120 12.53 1.79 3.09
N ASP A 121 11.68 1.38 2.16
CA ASP A 121 10.44 2.09 1.89
C ASP A 121 9.50 1.99 3.09
N ALA A 122 8.99 3.16 3.46
CA ALA A 122 7.78 3.33 4.24
C ALA A 122 6.62 3.54 3.26
N LEU A 123 5.62 2.68 3.34
CA LEU A 123 4.40 2.74 2.56
C LEU A 123 3.33 3.37 3.45
N PHE A 124 2.80 4.52 3.04
CA PHE A 124 1.76 5.25 3.75
C PHE A 124 0.41 4.97 3.11
N PHE A 125 -0.61 4.81 3.95
CA PHE A 125 -1.97 4.51 3.51
C PHE A 125 -2.97 5.40 4.23
N GLU A 126 -4.09 5.67 3.57
CA GLU A 126 -5.25 6.32 4.16
C GLU A 126 -6.52 5.48 3.99
N THR A 127 -7.48 5.63 4.89
CA THR A 127 -8.81 5.06 4.73
C THR A 127 -9.54 5.72 3.57
N ILE A 128 -10.15 4.92 2.71
CA ILE A 128 -11.10 5.37 1.70
C ILE A 128 -12.41 5.73 2.40
N ASP A 129 -13.04 6.82 1.97
CA ASP A 129 -14.38 7.20 2.43
C ASP A 129 -15.36 6.03 2.17
N PRO A 130 -15.96 5.44 3.22
CA PRO A 130 -16.88 4.31 3.07
C PRO A 130 -18.08 4.61 2.16
N SER A 131 -18.44 5.88 1.98
CA SER A 131 -19.53 6.31 1.09
C SER A 131 -19.21 6.14 -0.40
N LEU A 132 -17.92 6.03 -0.76
CA LEU A 132 -17.47 5.78 -2.14
C LEU A 132 -17.59 4.31 -2.58
N GLY A 133 -18.04 3.43 -1.68
CA GLY A 133 -18.21 2.00 -1.92
C GLY A 133 -16.98 1.17 -1.51
N GLN A 134 -17.19 -0.14 -1.39
CA GLN A 134 -16.11 -1.10 -1.15
C GLN A 134 -15.48 -1.51 -2.48
N VAL A 135 -14.15 -1.55 -2.54
CA VAL A 135 -13.42 -2.10 -3.68
C VAL A 135 -13.46 -3.62 -3.58
N MET A 136 -13.99 -4.28 -4.60
CA MET A 136 -14.06 -5.75 -4.59
C MET A 136 -12.68 -6.35 -4.92
N PRO A 137 -12.32 -7.54 -4.40
CA PRO A 137 -11.01 -8.15 -4.65
C PRO A 137 -10.65 -8.36 -6.13
N ASP A 138 -11.65 -8.61 -6.97
CA ASP A 138 -11.55 -8.77 -8.42
C ASP A 138 -11.40 -7.44 -9.17
N GLU A 139 -11.65 -6.30 -8.52
CA GLU A 139 -11.42 -4.97 -9.07
C GLU A 139 -10.01 -4.44 -8.76
N VAL A 140 -9.26 -5.08 -7.85
CA VAL A 140 -7.90 -4.67 -7.48
C VAL A 140 -6.85 -5.30 -8.41
N ASP A 141 -6.71 -4.69 -9.59
CA ASP A 141 -5.68 -5.02 -10.58
C ASP A 141 -4.33 -4.36 -10.23
N MET A 142 -3.53 -5.07 -9.43
CA MET A 142 -2.15 -4.69 -9.12
C MET A 142 -1.15 -5.73 -9.62
N PHE A 143 -0.04 -5.24 -10.18
CA PHE A 143 1.10 -6.04 -10.62
C PHE A 143 2.40 -5.26 -10.42
N ALA A 144 3.53 -5.96 -10.48
CA ALA A 144 4.84 -5.33 -10.35
C ALA A 144 5.54 -5.22 -11.71
N LEU A 145 6.13 -4.06 -11.97
CA LEU A 145 7.09 -3.82 -13.04
C LEU A 145 8.47 -3.65 -12.43
N SER A 146 9.48 -4.26 -13.03
CA SER A 146 10.85 -4.20 -12.51
C SER A 146 11.88 -4.22 -13.62
N PHE A 147 12.95 -3.44 -13.44
CA PHE A 147 14.18 -3.61 -14.21
C PHE A 147 14.96 -4.80 -13.65
N ASN A 148 15.48 -5.62 -14.55
CA ASN A 148 16.24 -6.80 -14.20
C ASN A 148 17.39 -7.02 -15.19
N SER A 149 18.58 -7.29 -14.67
CA SER A 149 19.81 -7.26 -15.49
C SER A 149 20.02 -5.87 -16.09
N SER A 150 20.84 -5.76 -17.14
CA SER A 150 21.20 -4.48 -17.76
C SER A 150 20.14 -3.94 -18.74
N ASP A 151 19.29 -4.82 -19.27
CA ASP A 151 18.52 -4.54 -20.49
C ASP A 151 17.10 -5.14 -20.48
N LYS A 152 16.62 -5.69 -19.34
CA LYS A 152 15.32 -6.36 -19.30
C LYS A 152 14.35 -5.62 -18.40
N LEU A 153 13.18 -5.31 -18.96
CA LEU A 153 11.99 -5.00 -18.19
C LEU A 153 11.22 -6.30 -17.91
N ARG A 154 10.76 -6.48 -16.69
CA ARG A 154 10.04 -7.66 -16.24
C ARG A 154 8.71 -7.27 -15.63
N ILE A 155 7.65 -7.92 -16.11
CA ILE A 155 6.29 -7.85 -15.56
C ILE A 155 6.11 -9.06 -14.64
N ILE A 156 5.59 -8.83 -13.43
CA ILE A 156 5.39 -9.85 -12.40
C ILE A 156 3.94 -9.78 -11.92
N GLY A 157 3.25 -10.91 -11.97
CA GLY A 157 1.85 -11.05 -11.54
C GLY A 157 0.98 -11.64 -12.65
N ASN A 158 -0.29 -11.86 -12.33
CA ASN A 158 -1.30 -12.21 -13.33
C ASN A 158 -1.75 -10.93 -14.03
N VAL A 159 -1.25 -10.69 -15.24
CA VAL A 159 -1.45 -9.42 -15.97
C VAL A 159 -2.15 -9.71 -17.29
N PRO A 160 -3.25 -9.01 -17.62
CA PRO A 160 -3.92 -9.16 -18.91
C PRO A 160 -2.96 -8.92 -20.09
N VAL A 161 -3.10 -9.71 -21.15
CA VAL A 161 -2.25 -9.60 -22.36
C VAL A 161 -2.31 -8.19 -22.96
N SER A 162 -3.45 -7.50 -22.84
CA SER A 162 -3.59 -6.11 -23.28
C SER A 162 -2.60 -5.16 -22.59
N ILE A 163 -2.39 -5.31 -21.28
CA ILE A 163 -1.43 -4.52 -20.50
C ILE A 163 0.00 -4.87 -20.91
N VAL A 164 0.30 -6.17 -21.12
CA VAL A 164 1.62 -6.59 -21.62
C VAL A 164 1.92 -5.97 -22.98
N THR A 165 0.96 -5.98 -23.90
CA THR A 165 1.08 -5.33 -25.21
C THR A 165 1.26 -3.82 -25.08
N ALA A 166 0.51 -3.16 -24.19
CA ALA A 166 0.63 -1.73 -23.95
C ALA A 166 2.01 -1.35 -23.42
N VAL A 167 2.54 -2.09 -22.43
CA VAL A 167 3.91 -1.89 -21.92
C VAL A 167 4.94 -2.08 -23.03
N LYS A 168 4.79 -3.12 -23.86
CA LYS A 168 5.68 -3.36 -25.00
C LYS A 168 5.65 -2.21 -26.01
N GLN A 169 4.46 -1.73 -26.38
CA GLN A 169 4.32 -0.59 -27.28
C GLN A 169 4.92 0.69 -26.69
N ALA A 170 4.76 0.94 -25.39
CA ALA A 170 5.37 2.08 -24.72
C ALA A 170 6.91 2.03 -24.80
N VAL A 171 7.51 0.86 -24.54
CA VAL A 171 8.97 0.67 -24.68
C VAL A 171 9.41 0.95 -26.12
N GLN A 172 8.77 0.34 -27.12
CA GLN A 172 9.17 0.48 -28.53
C GLN A 172 9.01 1.91 -29.08
N THR A 173 8.09 2.71 -28.52
CA THR A 173 7.82 4.07 -29.01
C THR A 173 8.59 5.15 -28.26
N GLN A 174 8.86 4.93 -26.97
CA GLN A 174 9.50 5.94 -26.11
C GLN A 174 10.96 5.64 -25.78
N TRP A 175 11.41 4.39 -25.96
CA TRP A 175 12.79 3.98 -25.77
C TRP A 175 13.39 3.59 -27.13
N PRO A 176 14.16 4.48 -27.79
CA PRO A 176 14.69 4.24 -29.14
C PRO A 176 15.56 2.98 -29.30
N SER A 177 16.20 2.55 -28.20
CA SER A 177 17.02 1.33 -28.12
C SER A 177 16.29 0.10 -27.56
N GLY A 178 14.97 0.17 -27.34
CA GLY A 178 14.15 -0.86 -26.66
C GLY A 178 13.24 -1.66 -27.57
#